data_AF-A0A925R7J0-F1
#
_entry.id   AF-A0A925R7J0-F1
#
_cell.length_a   1.000
_cell.length_b   1.000
_cell.length_c   1.000
_cell.angle_alpha   90.00
_cell.angle_beta   90.00
_cell.angle_gamma   90.00
#
_symmetry.space_group_name_H-M   'P 1'
#
loop_
_entity.id
_entity.type
_entity.pdbx_description
1 polymer ?
#
loop_
_entity_poly.entity_id
_entity_poly.type
_entity_poly.pdbx_seq_one_letter_code
_entity_poly.pdbx_strand_id
1 'polypeptide(L)'
;MKKLLLISLLCSFLLVSCNKKETTQEDIYPTTLETTTEITSQEIEATTTTEAVTTEAAATTTAIDTNSPTTDDEIIAYATEILQLIKDEDYAALSEYVSDDYKLGLSPYSNADFATLVYFTAADVVSIPTTPTIINWGIQDGSGEPILLKPSDYFAEYVYDQDFVAAPNISVDTVIGTGNMIDNTSNAPIVDHFVEFHFPSFDPQYDGMDWESLRLAFKIDGLGDYKLVLIIHDQWTI
;
A
#
# COMPACT_ATOMS: atom_id res chain seq x y z
N MET A 1 9.40 62.62 21.03
CA MET A 1 9.58 63.26 22.35
C MET A 1 8.86 62.44 23.42
N LYS A 2 9.26 62.49 24.69
CA LYS A 2 8.89 61.51 25.74
C LYS A 2 7.54 61.76 26.43
N LYS A 3 6.73 60.69 26.60
CA LYS A 3 5.89 60.28 27.76
C LYS A 3 5.57 58.79 27.54
N LEU A 4 5.73 57.79 28.43
CA LEU A 4 6.32 57.68 29.79
C LEU A 4 5.52 58.23 30.99
N LEU A 5 4.55 57.44 31.49
CA LEU A 5 4.41 56.98 32.89
C LEU A 5 3.19 56.01 32.98
N LEU A 6 2.97 55.13 33.97
CA LEU A 6 3.69 54.09 34.74
C LEU A 6 2.74 53.72 35.93
N ILE A 7 2.74 52.46 36.43
CA ILE A 7 2.16 52.00 37.74
C ILE A 7 0.60 51.90 37.74
N SER A 8 -0.12 50.93 38.33
CA SER A 8 0.07 49.94 39.43
C SER A 8 -0.58 48.60 39.04
N LEU A 9 0.04 47.41 39.16
CA LEU A 9 0.35 46.62 40.37
C LEU A 9 -0.86 46.27 41.26
N LEU A 10 -1.26 44.98 41.28
CA LEU A 10 -1.61 44.25 42.50
C LEU A 10 -1.39 42.73 42.34
N CYS A 11 -0.81 42.08 43.36
CA CYS A 11 -0.48 40.66 43.39
C CYS A 11 -1.59 39.83 44.09
N SER A 12 -1.64 38.52 43.80
CA SER A 12 -1.71 37.39 44.77
C SER A 12 -1.75 36.06 44.00
N PHE A 13 -0.67 35.28 43.93
CA PHE A 13 -0.17 34.29 44.90
C PHE A 13 -1.00 32.99 45.05
N LEU A 14 -0.52 31.97 44.32
CA LEU A 14 -0.38 30.54 44.68
C LEU A 14 -1.44 29.84 45.55
N LEU A 15 -1.97 28.73 45.01
CA LEU A 15 -1.92 27.44 45.71
C LEU A 15 -1.39 26.35 44.77
N VAL A 16 -0.29 25.73 45.18
CA VAL A 16 0.20 24.45 44.64
C VAL A 16 -0.36 23.33 45.53
N SER A 17 -0.82 22.24 44.94
CA SER A 17 -1.09 21.00 45.67
C SER A 17 -0.60 19.80 44.86
N CYS A 18 0.47 19.17 45.33
CA CYS A 18 0.94 17.88 44.83
C CYS A 18 0.41 16.75 45.70
N ASN A 19 -0.20 15.73 45.09
CA ASN A 19 -0.24 14.32 45.51
C ASN A 19 -1.27 13.56 44.63
N LYS A 20 -1.14 12.27 44.34
CA LYS A 20 -0.01 11.31 44.46
C LYS A 20 -0.36 10.13 43.54
N LYS A 21 0.65 9.42 43.02
CA LYS A 21 0.42 8.17 42.25
C LYS A 21 -0.35 7.14 43.08
N GLU A 22 -1.31 6.47 42.45
CA GLU A 22 -1.50 5.04 42.62
C GLU A 22 -1.40 4.35 41.25
N THR A 23 -0.54 3.34 41.19
CA THR A 23 -0.34 2.46 40.04
C THR A 23 -0.83 1.09 40.51
N THR A 24 -1.85 0.54 39.86
CA THR A 24 -2.23 -0.86 40.09
C THR A 24 -1.68 -1.69 38.94
N GLN A 25 -0.72 -2.53 39.32
CA GLN A 25 -0.04 -3.53 38.50
C GLN A 25 -0.87 -4.82 38.55
N GLU A 26 -1.33 -5.31 37.40
CA GLU A 26 -1.79 -6.71 37.28
C GLU A 26 -0.78 -7.50 36.44
N ASP A 27 0.17 -8.13 37.13
CA ASP A 27 0.95 -9.23 36.57
C ASP A 27 0.14 -10.53 36.70
N ILE A 28 -0.39 -11.06 35.59
CA ILE A 28 -0.70 -12.50 35.50
C ILE A 28 -0.26 -13.05 34.13
N TYR A 29 0.95 -13.59 34.10
CA TYR A 29 1.30 -14.68 33.17
C TYR A 29 0.61 -15.97 33.66
N PRO A 30 0.16 -16.84 32.75
CA PRO A 30 0.45 -18.25 32.93
C PRO A 30 1.07 -18.87 31.67
N THR A 31 2.28 -19.39 31.85
CA THR A 31 3.00 -20.22 30.88
C THR A 31 2.47 -21.66 30.91
N THR A 32 2.21 -22.21 29.71
CA THR A 32 2.03 -23.64 29.36
C THR A 32 1.06 -24.50 30.19
N LEU A 33 0.08 -25.09 29.50
CA LEU A 33 -0.22 -26.52 29.66
C LEU A 33 -0.32 -27.17 28.28
N GLU A 34 0.42 -28.26 28.10
CA GLU A 34 0.34 -29.12 26.93
C GLU A 34 -1.01 -29.84 26.90
N THR A 35 -1.55 -30.12 25.72
CA THR A 35 -2.57 -31.17 25.55
C THR A 35 -2.30 -31.90 24.25
N THR A 36 -1.46 -32.94 24.37
CA THR A 36 -1.32 -33.99 23.39
C THR A 36 -2.68 -34.66 23.19
N THR A 37 -3.23 -34.58 21.98
CA THR A 37 -4.31 -35.47 21.52
C THR A 37 -3.78 -36.35 20.41
N GLU A 38 -3.71 -37.65 20.70
CA GLU A 38 -3.38 -38.68 19.73
C GLU A 38 -4.47 -38.75 18.64
N ILE A 39 -4.07 -38.76 17.37
CA ILE A 39 -4.91 -39.28 16.29
C ILE A 39 -4.12 -40.38 15.57
N THR A 40 -4.44 -41.62 15.95
CA THR A 40 -4.10 -42.82 15.20
C THR A 40 -4.68 -42.74 13.80
N SER A 41 -3.89 -43.07 12.78
CA SER A 41 -4.39 -43.42 11.45
C SER A 41 -3.51 -44.51 10.86
N GLN A 42 -4.08 -45.70 10.69
CA GLN A 42 -3.41 -46.83 10.06
C GLN A 42 -3.57 -46.76 8.54
N GLU A 43 -2.45 -46.88 7.84
CA GLU A 43 -2.24 -47.81 6.72
C GLU A 43 -3.42 -48.13 5.78
N ILE A 44 -3.31 -47.67 4.52
CA ILE A 44 -3.81 -48.42 3.37
C ILE A 44 -2.70 -48.45 2.30
N GLU A 45 -2.04 -49.59 2.16
CA GLU A 45 -1.34 -49.93 0.91
C GLU A 45 -2.36 -50.33 -0.16
N ALA A 46 -2.20 -49.86 -1.40
CA ALA A 46 -2.56 -50.62 -2.61
C ALA A 46 -2.02 -50.01 -3.91
N THR A 47 -0.90 -50.58 -4.38
CA THR A 47 -0.76 -51.11 -5.74
C THR A 47 -0.85 -50.16 -6.95
N THR A 48 0.33 -49.88 -7.49
CA THR A 48 0.60 -49.51 -8.89
C THR A 48 -0.21 -50.37 -9.88
N THR A 49 -0.86 -49.75 -10.87
CA THR A 49 -1.15 -50.41 -12.15
C THR A 49 -0.94 -49.41 -13.28
N THR A 50 0.04 -49.73 -14.13
CA THR A 50 0.38 -48.98 -15.33
C THR A 50 -0.43 -49.54 -16.49
N GLU A 51 -1.32 -48.75 -17.07
CA GLU A 51 -1.82 -49.00 -18.42
C GLU A 51 -1.61 -47.77 -19.30
N ALA A 52 -0.95 -47.98 -20.44
CA ALA A 52 -0.68 -46.95 -21.42
C ALA A 52 -1.79 -46.97 -22.48
N VAL A 53 -2.36 -45.79 -22.78
CA VAL A 53 -3.14 -45.60 -24.01
C VAL A 53 -2.58 -44.43 -24.81
N THR A 54 -2.34 -44.78 -26.06
CA THR A 54 -1.75 -44.05 -27.18
C THR A 54 -2.22 -42.61 -27.38
N THR A 55 -1.28 -41.78 -27.81
CA THR A 55 -1.47 -40.48 -28.46
C THR A 55 -2.51 -40.52 -29.59
N GLU A 56 -3.45 -39.59 -29.61
CA GLU A 56 -4.06 -39.09 -30.85
C GLU A 56 -4.10 -37.57 -30.82
N ALA A 57 -3.63 -36.95 -31.90
CA ALA A 57 -3.37 -35.51 -31.94
C ALA A 57 -4.55 -34.73 -32.50
N ALA A 58 -5.13 -33.85 -31.68
CA ALA A 58 -5.99 -32.76 -32.12
C ALA A 58 -5.30 -31.42 -31.77
N ALA A 59 -4.22 -31.11 -32.48
CA ALA A 59 -3.47 -29.87 -32.30
C ALA A 59 -4.24 -28.66 -32.86
N THR A 60 -5.16 -28.13 -32.05
CA THR A 60 -5.60 -26.74 -32.16
C THR A 60 -4.67 -25.91 -31.29
N THR A 61 -3.67 -25.27 -31.88
CA THR A 61 -2.73 -24.41 -31.13
C THR A 61 -2.25 -23.27 -32.00
N THR A 62 -2.64 -22.04 -31.62
CA THR A 62 -1.92 -20.75 -31.71
C THR A 62 -2.94 -19.68 -31.29
N ALA A 63 -2.74 -18.87 -30.26
CA ALA A 63 -1.87 -18.96 -29.09
C ALA A 63 -2.55 -18.11 -27.99
N ILE A 64 -2.37 -18.45 -26.71
CA ILE A 64 -2.65 -17.51 -25.61
C ILE A 64 -1.29 -16.95 -25.22
N ASP A 65 -1.16 -15.62 -25.26
CA ASP A 65 0.06 -14.91 -24.93
C ASP A 65 0.06 -14.59 -23.44
N THR A 66 0.39 -15.58 -22.61
CA THR A 66 0.54 -15.41 -21.15
C THR A 66 1.97 -14.99 -20.83
N ASN A 67 2.31 -13.74 -21.15
CA ASN A 67 3.60 -13.15 -20.83
C ASN A 67 3.61 -12.56 -19.41
N SER A 68 3.02 -13.29 -18.46
CA SER A 68 2.92 -12.93 -17.05
C SER A 68 4.31 -12.95 -16.40
N PRO A 69 4.70 -11.91 -15.64
CA PRO A 69 5.96 -11.91 -14.90
C PRO A 69 6.20 -13.18 -14.08
N THR A 70 7.41 -13.72 -14.15
CA THR A 70 7.85 -14.91 -13.38
C THR A 70 9.11 -14.65 -12.54
N THR A 71 9.69 -13.47 -12.67
CA THR A 71 10.94 -13.05 -12.03
C THR A 71 10.87 -11.58 -11.60
N ASP A 72 11.72 -11.19 -10.64
CA ASP A 72 11.83 -9.83 -10.12
C ASP A 72 12.05 -8.80 -11.24
N ASP A 73 12.92 -9.09 -12.22
CA ASP A 73 13.19 -8.21 -13.36
C ASP A 73 11.95 -8.03 -14.27
N GLU A 74 11.15 -9.09 -14.46
CA GLU A 74 9.93 -9.04 -15.28
C GLU A 74 8.80 -8.26 -14.58
N ILE A 75 8.63 -8.42 -13.26
CA ILE A 75 7.60 -7.67 -12.53
C ILE A 75 8.00 -6.20 -12.35
N ILE A 76 9.29 -5.89 -12.18
CA ILE A 76 9.79 -4.51 -12.23
C ILE A 76 9.51 -3.89 -13.60
N ALA A 77 9.78 -4.59 -14.70
CA ALA A 77 9.51 -4.08 -16.04
C ALA A 77 7.99 -3.83 -16.26
N TYR A 78 7.14 -4.75 -15.83
CA TYR A 78 5.68 -4.64 -15.89
C TYR A 78 5.14 -3.48 -15.05
N ALA A 79 5.63 -3.33 -13.80
CA ALA A 79 5.28 -2.20 -12.95
C ALA A 79 5.77 -0.86 -13.53
N THR A 80 6.94 -0.85 -14.17
CA THR A 80 7.49 0.36 -14.82
C THR A 80 6.66 0.77 -16.04
N GLU A 81 6.13 -0.18 -16.82
CA GLU A 81 5.19 0.10 -17.91
C GLU A 81 3.92 0.78 -17.39
N ILE A 82 3.30 0.22 -16.35
CA ILE A 82 2.11 0.80 -15.70
C ILE A 82 2.40 2.19 -15.12
N LEU A 83 3.57 2.36 -14.49
CA LEU A 83 4.00 3.64 -13.93
C LEU A 83 4.24 4.71 -15.01
N GLN A 84 4.67 4.31 -16.20
CA GLN A 84 4.77 5.19 -17.37
C GLN A 84 3.37 5.62 -17.88
N LEU A 85 2.36 4.75 -17.83
CA LEU A 85 0.97 5.13 -18.15
C LEU A 85 0.39 6.12 -17.13
N ILE A 86 0.70 5.95 -15.85
CA ILE A 86 0.36 6.91 -14.78
C ILE A 86 1.03 8.27 -15.06
N LYS A 87 2.33 8.27 -15.37
CA LYS A 87 3.12 9.47 -15.70
C LYS A 87 2.57 10.24 -16.92
N ASP A 88 2.15 9.52 -17.95
CA ASP A 88 1.64 10.11 -19.19
C ASP A 88 0.14 10.46 -19.13
N GLU A 89 -0.50 10.29 -17.98
CA GLU A 89 -1.95 10.46 -17.75
C GLU A 89 -2.82 9.61 -18.70
N ASP A 90 -2.32 8.47 -19.20
CA ASP A 90 -3.07 7.55 -20.07
C ASP A 90 -3.94 6.60 -19.24
N TYR A 91 -4.96 7.16 -18.61
CA TYR A 91 -5.95 6.43 -17.83
C TYR A 91 -6.79 5.46 -18.65
N ALA A 92 -6.82 5.60 -19.99
CA ALA A 92 -7.47 4.64 -20.87
C ALA A 92 -6.64 3.34 -20.92
N ALA A 93 -5.35 3.45 -21.23
CA ALA A 93 -4.44 2.31 -21.22
C ALA A 93 -4.28 1.71 -19.81
N LEU A 94 -4.17 2.54 -18.76
CA LEU A 94 -4.07 2.09 -17.37
C LEU A 94 -5.27 1.21 -16.94
N SER A 95 -6.47 1.50 -17.46
CA SER A 95 -7.68 0.75 -17.10
C SER A 95 -7.64 -0.72 -17.52
N GLU A 96 -6.89 -1.09 -18.56
CA GLU A 96 -6.73 -2.47 -19.04
C GLU A 96 -5.96 -3.37 -18.05
N TYR A 97 -5.21 -2.76 -17.12
CA TYR A 97 -4.49 -3.45 -16.05
C TYR A 97 -5.37 -3.70 -14.81
N VAL A 98 -6.57 -3.11 -14.74
CA VAL A 98 -7.49 -3.22 -13.60
C VAL A 98 -8.62 -4.20 -13.92
N SER A 99 -8.81 -5.19 -13.06
CA SER A 99 -9.95 -6.11 -13.16
C SER A 99 -11.15 -5.59 -12.37
N ASP A 100 -12.35 -5.68 -12.93
CA ASP A 100 -13.60 -5.31 -12.23
C ASP A 100 -13.90 -6.19 -11.00
N ASP A 101 -13.35 -7.42 -10.96
CA ASP A 101 -13.50 -8.35 -9.83
C ASP A 101 -12.66 -7.94 -8.62
N TYR A 102 -11.46 -7.40 -8.84
CA TYR A 102 -10.53 -7.01 -7.78
C TYR A 102 -10.56 -5.51 -7.48
N LYS A 103 -10.71 -4.68 -8.52
CA LYS A 103 -10.66 -3.22 -8.53
C LYS A 103 -9.30 -2.65 -8.11
N LEU A 104 -9.12 -1.36 -8.36
CA LEU A 104 -7.94 -0.61 -7.95
C LEU A 104 -8.21 0.13 -6.64
N GLY A 105 -7.62 -0.34 -5.55
CA GLY A 105 -7.53 0.42 -4.29
C GLY A 105 -6.52 1.56 -4.38
N LEU A 106 -6.77 2.63 -3.64
CA LEU A 106 -5.90 3.81 -3.59
C LEU A 106 -5.69 4.22 -2.13
N SER A 107 -4.44 4.24 -1.66
CA SER A 107 -4.07 4.63 -0.29
C SER A 107 -3.07 5.79 -0.29
N PRO A 108 -3.36 6.94 0.36
CA PRO A 108 -2.43 8.08 0.45
C PRO A 108 -1.22 7.82 1.35
N TYR A 109 -1.24 6.73 2.14
CA TYR A 109 -0.17 6.34 3.05
C TYR A 109 -0.06 4.82 3.21
N SER A 110 1.03 4.35 3.83
CA SER A 110 1.37 2.93 4.05
C SER A 110 0.53 2.18 5.09
N ASN A 111 -0.33 2.85 5.87
CA ASN A 111 -1.20 2.22 6.88
C ASN A 111 -2.66 1.96 6.41
N ALA A 112 -2.81 1.47 5.18
CA ALA A 112 -4.11 1.31 4.52
C ALA A 112 -5.15 0.53 5.35
N ASP A 113 -6.34 1.13 5.59
CA ASP A 113 -7.51 0.36 6.01
C ASP A 113 -8.22 -0.21 4.78
N PHE A 114 -7.83 -1.42 4.38
CA PHE A 114 -8.37 -2.12 3.21
C PHE A 114 -9.90 -2.27 3.20
N ALA A 115 -10.58 -2.15 4.34
CA ALA A 115 -12.05 -2.19 4.41
C ALA A 115 -12.72 -0.85 4.07
N THR A 116 -11.98 0.27 4.13
CA THR A 116 -12.50 1.63 3.89
C THR A 116 -11.80 2.40 2.76
N LEU A 117 -10.76 1.81 2.15
CA LEU A 117 -10.15 2.34 0.92
C LEU A 117 -11.18 2.63 -0.17
N VAL A 118 -10.85 3.61 -1.01
CA VAL A 118 -11.58 3.91 -2.23
C VAL A 118 -11.13 2.92 -3.31
N TYR A 119 -12.08 2.20 -3.91
CA TYR A 119 -11.83 1.20 -4.95
C TYR A 119 -12.45 1.60 -6.29
N PHE A 120 -11.65 1.64 -7.34
CA PHE A 120 -12.03 2.03 -8.70
C PHE A 120 -12.18 0.80 -9.61
N THR A 121 -13.30 0.71 -10.34
CA THR A 121 -13.43 -0.21 -11.48
C THR A 121 -12.59 0.28 -12.66
N ALA A 122 -12.40 -0.55 -13.70
CA ALA A 122 -11.70 -0.10 -14.91
C ALA A 122 -12.37 1.15 -15.52
N ALA A 123 -13.71 1.20 -15.51
CA ALA A 123 -14.48 2.36 -15.97
C ALA A 123 -14.31 3.62 -15.11
N ASP A 124 -14.10 3.48 -13.79
CA ASP A 124 -13.78 4.61 -12.91
C ASP A 124 -12.38 5.15 -13.21
N VAL A 125 -11.40 4.29 -13.50
CA VAL A 125 -10.04 4.68 -13.91
C VAL A 125 -10.07 5.53 -15.19
N VAL A 126 -10.74 5.08 -16.25
CA VAL A 126 -10.95 5.87 -17.49
C VAL A 126 -11.56 7.25 -17.19
N SER A 127 -12.38 7.34 -16.13
CA SER A 127 -13.11 8.55 -15.75
C SER A 127 -12.31 9.51 -14.85
N ILE A 128 -11.09 9.18 -14.41
CA ILE A 128 -10.26 10.00 -13.50
C ILE A 128 -10.16 11.47 -13.95
N PRO A 129 -9.80 11.81 -15.21
CA PRO A 129 -9.59 13.21 -15.62
C PRO A 129 -10.85 14.08 -15.63
N THR A 130 -12.03 13.46 -15.64
CA THR A 130 -13.31 14.16 -15.88
C THR A 130 -14.26 14.10 -14.69
N THR A 131 -13.97 13.26 -13.68
CA THR A 131 -14.83 13.07 -12.51
C THR A 131 -14.79 14.31 -11.60
N PRO A 132 -15.89 15.06 -11.45
CA PRO A 132 -15.90 16.29 -10.67
C PRO A 132 -16.09 16.05 -9.17
N THR A 133 -16.38 14.81 -8.77
CA THR A 133 -16.76 14.41 -7.41
C THR A 133 -15.57 14.53 -6.46
N ILE A 134 -15.76 15.25 -5.36
CA ILE A 134 -14.80 15.27 -4.25
C ILE A 134 -15.02 14.00 -3.41
N ILE A 135 -13.95 13.25 -3.20
CA ILE A 135 -13.91 12.02 -2.42
C ILE A 135 -13.08 12.28 -1.16
N ASN A 136 -13.40 11.59 -0.06
CA ASN A 136 -12.55 11.55 1.13
C ASN A 136 -11.60 10.37 1.02
N TRP A 137 -10.29 10.66 0.92
CA TRP A 137 -9.24 9.66 0.72
C TRP A 137 -8.58 9.21 2.03
N GLY A 138 -8.95 9.82 3.16
CA GLY A 138 -8.35 9.53 4.46
C GLY A 138 -8.15 10.81 5.28
N ILE A 139 -7.20 10.75 6.21
CA ILE A 139 -6.82 11.87 7.07
C ILE A 139 -5.36 12.21 6.78
N GLN A 140 -5.07 13.49 6.56
CA GLN A 140 -3.72 13.97 6.28
C GLN A 140 -2.85 13.89 7.54
N ASP A 141 -1.65 13.37 7.37
CA ASP A 141 -0.65 13.28 8.44
C ASP A 141 -0.24 14.67 8.97
N GLY A 142 0.11 14.75 10.26
CA GLY A 142 0.45 15.99 10.96
C GLY A 142 -0.70 16.98 11.21
N SER A 143 -1.58 17.21 10.23
CA SER A 143 -2.70 18.16 10.34
C SER A 143 -3.95 17.54 10.98
N GLY A 144 -4.24 16.27 10.66
CA GLY A 144 -5.46 15.59 11.10
C GLY A 144 -6.73 15.99 10.33
N GLU A 145 -6.60 16.79 9.26
CA GLU A 145 -7.72 17.21 8.40
C GLU A 145 -8.05 16.13 7.33
N PRO A 146 -9.29 16.03 6.84
CA PRO A 146 -9.67 15.06 5.82
C PRO A 146 -9.09 15.41 4.44
N ILE A 147 -8.60 14.40 3.73
CA ILE A 147 -8.07 14.53 2.36
C ILE A 147 -9.26 14.57 1.40
N LEU A 148 -9.72 15.78 1.04
CA LEU A 148 -10.90 16.00 0.22
C LEU A 148 -10.53 16.44 -1.21
N LEU A 149 -10.27 15.47 -2.09
CA LEU A 149 -9.77 15.68 -3.45
C LEU A 149 -10.68 15.03 -4.51
N LYS A 150 -10.65 15.55 -5.73
CA LYS A 150 -11.15 14.81 -6.91
C LYS A 150 -10.16 13.70 -7.29
N PRO A 151 -10.55 12.71 -8.12
CA PRO A 151 -9.62 11.68 -8.56
C PRO A 151 -8.39 12.22 -9.29
N SER A 152 -8.55 13.20 -10.20
CA SER A 152 -7.41 13.85 -10.87
C SER A 152 -6.48 14.56 -9.89
N ASP A 153 -7.06 15.28 -8.93
CA ASP A 153 -6.33 16.07 -7.94
C ASP A 153 -5.58 15.13 -6.97
N TYR A 154 -6.18 13.99 -6.61
CA TYR A 154 -5.56 12.92 -5.82
C TYR A 154 -4.40 12.24 -6.56
N PHE A 155 -4.55 11.90 -7.84
CA PHE A 155 -3.45 11.28 -8.59
C PHE A 155 -2.23 12.21 -8.71
N ALA A 156 -2.45 13.52 -8.83
CA ALA A 156 -1.37 14.50 -8.88
C ALA A 156 -0.68 14.78 -7.52
N GLU A 157 -1.35 14.52 -6.39
CA GLU A 157 -0.85 14.82 -5.03
C GLU A 157 -0.40 13.56 -4.25
N TYR A 158 -0.87 12.36 -4.62
CA TYR A 158 -0.66 11.10 -3.88
C TYR A 158 -0.42 9.88 -4.78
N VAL A 159 -0.14 10.04 -6.08
CA VAL A 159 0.21 8.92 -6.97
C VAL A 159 1.37 9.26 -7.91
N TYR A 160 1.48 10.50 -8.37
CA TYR A 160 2.56 10.94 -9.25
C TYR A 160 3.00 12.39 -8.98
N ASP A 161 3.27 12.69 -7.72
CA ASP A 161 3.91 13.91 -7.25
C ASP A 161 5.41 13.96 -7.60
N GLN A 162 6.06 12.80 -7.76
CA GLN A 162 7.46 12.66 -8.21
C GLN A 162 7.60 11.84 -9.51
N ASP A 163 8.75 11.98 -10.18
CA ASP A 163 9.11 11.15 -11.33
C ASP A 163 9.57 9.74 -10.89
N PHE A 164 8.65 8.93 -10.33
CA PHE A 164 8.96 7.60 -9.82
C PHE A 164 9.52 6.62 -10.88
N VAL A 165 9.32 6.90 -12.18
CA VAL A 165 9.98 6.13 -13.27
C VAL A 165 11.50 6.30 -13.24
N ALA A 166 11.99 7.40 -12.66
CA ALA A 166 13.41 7.69 -12.44
C ALA A 166 13.90 7.37 -11.02
N ALA A 167 13.13 6.64 -10.20
CA ALA A 167 13.51 6.28 -8.83
C ALA A 167 14.83 5.46 -8.81
N PRO A 168 15.82 5.84 -7.98
CA PRO A 168 17.13 5.18 -7.96
C PRO A 168 17.12 3.81 -7.28
N ASN A 169 16.11 3.53 -6.44
CA ASN A 169 15.96 2.28 -5.72
C ASN A 169 14.60 1.66 -6.08
N ILE A 170 14.63 0.38 -6.46
CA ILE A 170 13.43 -0.41 -6.77
C ILE A 170 13.55 -1.76 -6.05
N SER A 171 12.45 -2.26 -5.50
CA SER A 171 12.37 -3.57 -4.85
C SER A 171 11.10 -4.32 -5.22
N VAL A 172 11.15 -5.64 -5.09
CA VAL A 172 9.99 -6.55 -5.17
C VAL A 172 9.75 -7.13 -3.79
N ASP A 173 8.48 -7.14 -3.35
CA ASP A 173 7.99 -7.72 -2.09
C ASP A 173 8.73 -7.31 -0.81
N THR A 174 9.47 -6.21 -0.87
CA THR A 174 10.35 -5.70 0.19
C THR A 174 10.17 -4.19 0.32
N VAL A 175 9.75 -3.73 1.49
CA VAL A 175 9.61 -2.29 1.78
C VAL A 175 11.00 -1.64 1.94
N ILE A 176 11.21 -0.47 1.31
CA ILE A 176 12.45 0.32 1.45
C ILE A 176 12.22 1.55 2.34
N GLY A 177 11.24 2.38 1.98
CA GLY A 177 10.82 3.55 2.75
C GLY A 177 10.34 3.12 4.14
N THR A 178 10.90 3.70 5.20
CA THR A 178 10.47 3.44 6.58
C THR A 178 10.38 4.75 7.35
N GLY A 179 9.27 4.94 8.06
CA GLY A 179 8.93 6.17 8.76
C GLY A 179 8.22 5.92 10.09
N ASN A 180 7.46 6.92 10.54
CA ASN A 180 6.70 6.84 11.80
C ASN A 180 5.39 6.03 11.66
N MET A 181 4.93 5.85 10.43
CA MET A 181 3.71 5.12 10.12
C MET A 181 3.94 3.59 10.09
N ILE A 182 2.94 2.82 10.52
CA ILE A 182 2.96 1.35 10.40
C ILE A 182 2.65 0.98 8.96
N ASP A 183 3.64 0.44 8.27
CA ASP A 183 3.44 -0.18 6.96
C ASP A 183 2.67 -1.50 7.09
N ASN A 184 1.57 -1.63 6.35
CA ASN A 184 0.79 -2.86 6.25
C ASN A 184 0.64 -3.38 4.80
N THR A 185 1.46 -2.90 3.86
CA THR A 185 1.47 -3.29 2.44
C THR A 185 1.46 -4.80 2.27
N SER A 186 2.39 -5.50 2.94
CA SER A 186 2.53 -6.97 2.90
C SER A 186 1.41 -7.72 3.64
N ASN A 187 0.40 -7.02 4.18
CA ASN A 187 -0.79 -7.59 4.79
C ASN A 187 -2.07 -7.34 3.97
N ALA A 188 -1.96 -6.69 2.81
CA ALA A 188 -3.08 -6.48 1.90
C ALA A 188 -3.69 -7.82 1.43
N PRO A 189 -4.99 -8.09 1.67
CA PRO A 189 -5.56 -9.44 1.56
C PRO A 189 -5.73 -9.96 0.12
N ILE A 190 -5.49 -9.12 -0.89
CA ILE A 190 -5.63 -9.44 -2.31
C ILE A 190 -4.33 -9.19 -3.11
N VAL A 191 -3.20 -8.96 -2.43
CA VAL A 191 -1.90 -8.73 -3.08
C VAL A 191 -1.12 -10.04 -3.06
N ASP A 192 -0.64 -10.48 -4.23
CA ASP A 192 0.34 -11.56 -4.32
C ASP A 192 1.77 -11.00 -4.37
N HIS A 193 1.96 -9.87 -5.08
CA HIS A 193 3.26 -9.21 -5.24
C HIS A 193 3.13 -7.68 -5.25
N PHE A 194 4.17 -6.96 -4.85
CA PHE A 194 4.28 -5.51 -5.05
C PHE A 194 5.67 -5.06 -5.47
N VAL A 195 5.74 -3.95 -6.20
CA VAL A 195 6.98 -3.25 -6.57
C VAL A 195 6.97 -1.87 -5.92
N GLU A 196 8.03 -1.53 -5.18
CA GLU A 196 8.25 -0.19 -4.61
C GLU A 196 9.28 0.59 -5.44
N PHE A 197 8.94 1.83 -5.79
CA PHE A 197 9.82 2.82 -6.43
C PHE A 197 10.15 3.90 -5.41
N HIS A 198 11.42 3.97 -4.96
CA HIS A 198 11.81 4.74 -3.78
C HIS A 198 12.89 5.80 -4.06
N PHE A 199 12.60 7.04 -3.67
CA PHE A 199 13.56 8.14 -3.54
C PHE A 199 14.01 8.31 -2.08
N PRO A 200 15.31 8.17 -1.77
CA PRO A 200 15.79 8.20 -0.38
C PRO A 200 15.97 9.62 0.20
N SER A 201 15.90 10.66 -0.64
CA SER A 201 15.90 12.10 -0.31
C SER A 201 15.90 12.92 -1.61
N PHE A 202 15.50 14.20 -1.53
CA PHE A 202 15.60 15.16 -2.64
C PHE A 202 16.52 16.36 -2.30
N ASP A 203 16.44 16.89 -1.09
CA ASP A 203 17.23 18.01 -0.59
C ASP A 203 18.02 17.62 0.69
N PRO A 204 19.37 17.63 0.65
CA PRO A 204 20.21 17.30 1.79
C PRO A 204 19.95 18.09 3.08
N GLN A 205 19.22 19.22 3.06
CA GLN A 205 18.87 19.95 4.27
C GLN A 205 17.89 19.19 5.19
N TYR A 206 17.15 18.20 4.65
CA TYR A 206 16.19 17.41 5.40
C TYR A 206 16.77 16.10 5.97
N ASP A 207 18.05 15.79 5.70
CA ASP A 207 18.77 14.62 6.24
C ASP A 207 18.03 13.27 6.01
N GLY A 208 17.33 13.16 4.87
CA GLY A 208 16.51 12.00 4.51
C GLY A 208 15.06 12.04 5.01
N MET A 209 14.63 13.07 5.75
CA MET A 209 13.22 13.27 6.18
C MET A 209 12.31 13.83 5.07
N ASP A 210 12.73 13.65 3.81
CA ASP A 210 12.04 14.01 2.58
C ASP A 210 12.06 12.83 1.58
N TRP A 211 12.22 11.60 2.08
CA TRP A 211 12.08 10.41 1.25
C TRP A 211 10.61 10.18 0.88
N GLU A 212 10.39 9.64 -0.32
CA GLU A 212 9.08 9.29 -0.88
C GLU A 212 9.16 7.97 -1.64
N SER A 213 8.08 7.18 -1.59
CA SER A 213 7.93 5.88 -2.22
C SER A 213 6.55 5.73 -2.83
N LEU A 214 6.48 5.15 -4.02
CA LEU A 214 5.23 4.67 -4.61
C LEU A 214 5.27 3.14 -4.75
N ARG A 215 4.22 2.46 -4.30
CA ARG A 215 4.08 1.01 -4.45
C ARG A 215 2.93 0.67 -5.39
N LEU A 216 3.24 -0.13 -6.41
CA LEU A 216 2.26 -0.77 -7.28
C LEU A 216 2.12 -2.23 -6.86
N ALA A 217 0.92 -2.63 -6.46
CA ALA A 217 0.65 -3.97 -5.95
C ALA A 217 -0.36 -4.72 -6.83
N PHE A 218 -0.11 -6.03 -6.97
CA PHE A 218 -0.67 -6.87 -8.01
C PHE A 218 -1.34 -8.13 -7.47
N LYS A 219 -2.42 -8.53 -8.15
CA LYS A 219 -3.04 -9.85 -8.03
C LYS A 219 -2.85 -10.61 -9.33
N ILE A 220 -2.38 -11.84 -9.24
CA ILE A 220 -2.43 -12.85 -10.29
C ILE A 220 -3.86 -13.43 -10.32
N ASP A 221 -4.55 -13.27 -11.44
CA ASP A 221 -5.93 -13.72 -11.62
C ASP A 221 -6.04 -15.22 -11.94
N GLY A 222 -7.27 -15.70 -12.17
CA GLY A 222 -7.54 -17.11 -12.48
C GLY A 222 -7.02 -17.60 -13.85
N LEU A 223 -6.57 -16.71 -14.72
CA LEU A 223 -5.91 -17.02 -16.00
C LEU A 223 -4.38 -16.97 -15.89
N GLY A 224 -3.86 -16.38 -14.81
CA GLY A 224 -2.44 -16.17 -14.57
C GLY A 224 -1.96 -14.76 -14.93
N ASP A 225 -2.86 -13.85 -15.32
CA ASP A 225 -2.49 -12.47 -15.63
C ASP A 225 -2.30 -11.67 -14.34
N TYR A 226 -1.29 -10.80 -14.32
CA TYR A 226 -1.18 -9.78 -13.29
C TYR A 226 -2.23 -8.69 -13.53
N LYS A 227 -2.87 -8.22 -12.45
CA LYS A 227 -3.80 -7.09 -12.42
C LYS A 227 -3.37 -6.13 -11.32
N LEU A 228 -3.35 -4.83 -11.62
CA LEU A 228 -3.08 -3.79 -10.64
C LEU A 228 -4.29 -3.68 -9.70
N VAL A 229 -4.05 -3.90 -8.40
CA VAL A 229 -5.13 -3.94 -7.39
C VAL A 229 -4.98 -2.90 -6.29
N LEU A 230 -3.80 -2.31 -6.12
CA LEU A 230 -3.56 -1.28 -5.12
C LEU A 230 -2.39 -0.38 -5.52
N ILE A 231 -2.57 0.94 -5.37
CA ILE A 231 -1.50 1.92 -5.35
C ILE A 231 -1.39 2.46 -3.91
N ILE A 232 -0.17 2.50 -3.39
CA ILE A 232 0.15 3.05 -2.06
C ILE A 232 1.22 4.11 -2.22
N HIS A 233 0.92 5.32 -1.78
CA HIS A 233 1.94 6.34 -1.51
C HIS A 233 2.52 6.12 -0.12
N ASP A 234 3.80 6.40 0.06
CA ASP A 234 4.45 6.41 1.36
C ASP A 234 5.53 7.48 1.39
N GLN A 235 5.66 8.16 2.51
CA GLN A 235 6.56 9.31 2.64
C GLN A 235 6.95 9.53 4.10
N TRP A 236 7.96 10.36 4.33
CA TRP A 236 8.23 10.83 5.68
C TRP A 236 7.01 11.56 6.27
N THR A 237 6.68 11.19 7.51
CA THR A 237 5.49 11.57 8.32
C THR A 237 5.94 12.02 9.72
N ILE A 238 5.15 12.83 10.44
CA ILE A 238 5.62 13.63 11.61
C ILE A 238 4.88 13.43 12.95
#